data_AF-A0A2K3JWT7-F1
#
_entry.id   AF-A0A2K3JWT7-F1
#
_cell.length_a   1.000
_cell.length_b   1.000
_cell.length_c   1.000
_cell.angle_alpha   90.00
_cell.angle_beta   90.00
_cell.angle_gamma   90.00
#
_symmetry.space_group_name_H-M   'P 1'
#
loop_
_entity.id
_entity.type
_entity.pdbx_description
1 polymer ?
#
loop_
_entity_poly.entity_id
_entity_poly.type
_entity_poly.pdbx_seq_one_letter_code
_entity_poly.pdbx_strand_id
1 'polypeptide(L)'
;MNPMIDTARLFAKHGVNVTIITTQANALLFKKSIDNDIISGYSIKTQLIKFPSAQVGLPEGIENVKDGTSLEMLGKISHGISLLQEQIEILFQDLQPDCIVSDMFYPWTVESAAKLGVPRIYYYSSSYFSSCAVHFIRKYKPHEGLVSDSQKFSIPGIPHNIEITSLQLPDYFRTRSDFSDFLDVIYESESRSYGTLYNNFHELESDYEQLYKTTMKIKAWSVGPVSTWINKDGATENIAVDSELLNWLNSKENDSVLYVSFGSLTRLSYAQIVEIVYGLEKSGHNFIWVVRKIDGNEDGFLKDFEKRLKESKKGYIIWNWAPQLLILNHPATGGIV
;
A
#
# COMPACT_ATOMS: atom_id res chain seq x y z
N MET A 1 -5.03 -2.84 0.31
CA MET A 1 -6.19 -3.38 -0.45
C MET A 1 -5.81 -3.78 -1.87
N ASN A 2 -5.51 -2.84 -2.79
CA ASN A 2 -5.31 -3.16 -4.22
C ASN A 2 -4.38 -4.35 -4.49
N PRO A 3 -3.17 -4.47 -3.90
CA PRO A 3 -2.31 -5.62 -4.15
C PRO A 3 -2.93 -6.96 -3.73
N MET A 4 -3.69 -6.98 -2.64
CA MET A 4 -4.36 -8.20 -2.16
C MET A 4 -5.52 -8.59 -3.08
N ILE A 5 -6.25 -7.61 -3.63
CA ILE A 5 -7.28 -7.86 -4.64
C ILE A 5 -6.66 -8.41 -5.92
N ASP A 6 -5.59 -7.80 -6.43
CA ASP A 6 -4.88 -8.30 -7.61
C ASP A 6 -4.32 -9.71 -7.39
N THR A 7 -3.86 -10.00 -6.17
CA THR A 7 -3.46 -11.35 -5.77
C THR A 7 -4.66 -12.30 -5.81
N ALA A 8 -5.79 -11.96 -5.21
CA ALA A 8 -7.01 -12.76 -5.26
C ALA A 8 -7.46 -13.07 -6.70
N ARG A 9 -7.37 -12.09 -7.60
CA ARG A 9 -7.64 -12.26 -9.03
C ARG A 9 -6.63 -13.21 -9.69
N LEU A 10 -5.35 -13.13 -9.32
CA LEU A 10 -4.32 -14.06 -9.80
C LEU A 10 -4.61 -15.51 -9.39
N PHE A 11 -5.07 -15.75 -8.16
CA PHE A 11 -5.51 -17.08 -7.71
C PHE A 11 -6.68 -17.60 -8.57
N ALA A 12 -7.68 -16.76 -8.82
CA ALA A 12 -8.83 -17.12 -9.64
C ALA A 12 -8.44 -17.44 -11.09
N LYS A 13 -7.50 -16.69 -11.68
CA LYS A 13 -6.91 -16.98 -13.00
C LYS A 13 -6.21 -18.34 -13.06
N HIS A 14 -5.77 -18.88 -11.93
CA HIS A 14 -5.15 -20.20 -11.81
C HIS A 14 -6.13 -21.29 -11.33
N GLY A 15 -7.44 -21.06 -11.46
CA GLY A 15 -8.47 -22.07 -11.21
C GLY A 15 -8.88 -22.23 -9.75
N VAL A 16 -8.46 -21.33 -8.86
CA VAL A 16 -8.87 -21.34 -7.45
C VAL A 16 -10.23 -20.65 -7.29
N ASN A 17 -11.13 -21.21 -6.48
CA ASN A 17 -12.37 -20.54 -6.10
C ASN A 17 -12.08 -19.47 -5.03
N VAL A 18 -12.30 -18.20 -5.35
CA VAL A 18 -11.91 -17.08 -4.49
C VAL A 18 -13.12 -16.32 -3.96
N THR A 19 -13.16 -16.12 -2.64
CA THR A 19 -14.13 -15.22 -1.98
C THR A 19 -13.38 -14.08 -1.30
N ILE A 20 -13.62 -12.84 -1.76
CA ILE A 20 -13.07 -11.63 -1.14
C ILE A 20 -14.08 -11.12 -0.12
N ILE A 21 -13.71 -11.13 1.16
CA ILE A 21 -14.52 -10.52 2.23
C ILE A 21 -14.14 -9.04 2.34
N THR A 22 -15.12 -8.15 2.22
CA THR A 22 -14.90 -6.69 2.28
C THR A 22 -16.16 -5.96 2.73
N THR A 23 -16.07 -4.67 2.96
CA THR A 23 -17.20 -3.82 3.32
C THR A 23 -17.80 -3.12 2.09
N GLN A 24 -19.03 -2.60 2.22
CA GLN A 24 -19.77 -1.99 1.11
C GLN A 24 -18.99 -0.85 0.43
N ALA A 25 -18.44 0.09 1.20
CA ALA A 25 -17.74 1.25 0.64
C ALA A 25 -16.45 0.84 -0.10
N ASN A 26 -15.79 -0.20 0.41
CA ASN A 26 -14.54 -0.70 -0.14
C ASN A 26 -14.75 -1.54 -1.41
N ALA A 27 -15.84 -2.32 -1.49
CA ALA A 27 -16.17 -3.14 -2.65
C ALA A 27 -16.29 -2.30 -3.95
N LEU A 28 -16.80 -1.07 -3.84
CA LEU A 28 -16.97 -0.17 -4.98
C LEU A 28 -15.65 0.16 -5.67
N LEU A 29 -14.52 0.09 -4.96
CA LEU A 29 -13.19 0.45 -5.48
C LEU A 29 -12.66 -0.54 -6.53
N PHE A 30 -13.14 -1.79 -6.48
CA PHE A 30 -12.65 -2.87 -7.36
C PHE A 30 -13.79 -3.67 -7.99
N LYS A 31 -15.05 -3.27 -7.79
CA LYS A 31 -16.23 -3.95 -8.31
C LYS A 31 -16.13 -4.22 -9.82
N LYS A 32 -15.78 -3.20 -10.61
CA LYS A 32 -15.65 -3.31 -12.06
C LYS A 32 -14.63 -4.39 -12.46
N SER A 33 -13.49 -4.45 -11.78
CA SER A 33 -12.44 -5.43 -12.04
C SER A 33 -12.90 -6.86 -11.76
N ILE A 34 -13.62 -7.06 -10.64
CA ILE A 34 -14.15 -8.37 -10.27
C ILE A 34 -15.30 -8.79 -11.19
N ASP A 35 -16.20 -7.88 -11.54
CA ASP A 35 -17.29 -8.15 -12.49
C ASP A 35 -16.73 -8.60 -13.85
N ASN A 36 -15.65 -7.96 -14.34
CA ASN A 36 -14.97 -8.37 -15.57
C ASN A 36 -14.35 -9.77 -15.46
N ASP A 37 -13.76 -10.11 -14.32
CA ASP A 37 -13.20 -11.45 -14.11
C ASP A 37 -14.30 -12.52 -14.09
N ILE A 38 -15.45 -12.24 -13.47
CA ILE A 38 -16.63 -13.12 -13.47
C ILE A 38 -17.15 -13.33 -14.90
N ILE A 39 -17.28 -12.25 -15.67
CA ILE A 39 -17.69 -12.31 -17.08
C ILE A 39 -16.70 -13.15 -17.91
N SER A 40 -15.41 -13.09 -17.55
CA SER A 40 -14.35 -13.89 -18.17
C SER A 40 -14.34 -15.36 -17.71
N GLY A 41 -15.28 -15.77 -16.85
CA GLY A 41 -15.44 -17.15 -16.39
C GLY A 41 -14.56 -17.53 -15.20
N TYR A 42 -13.86 -16.58 -14.57
CA TYR A 42 -13.06 -16.86 -13.37
C TYR A 42 -13.94 -17.01 -12.14
N SER A 43 -13.60 -17.99 -11.28
CA SER A 43 -14.34 -18.26 -10.03
C SER A 43 -13.90 -17.32 -8.92
N ILE A 44 -14.45 -16.11 -8.94
CA ILE A 44 -14.17 -15.06 -7.95
C ILE A 44 -15.46 -14.35 -7.56
N LYS A 45 -15.66 -14.10 -6.27
CA LYS A 45 -16.82 -13.35 -5.77
C LYS A 45 -16.45 -12.45 -4.61
N THR A 46 -17.29 -11.45 -4.37
CA THR A 46 -17.17 -10.54 -3.22
C THR A 46 -18.26 -10.86 -2.21
N GLN A 47 -17.87 -11.14 -0.96
CA GLN A 47 -18.76 -11.28 0.18
C GLN A 47 -18.74 -9.98 0.99
N LEU A 48 -19.91 -9.35 1.12
CA LEU A 48 -20.04 -8.07 1.80
C LEU A 48 -20.33 -8.29 3.29
N ILE A 49 -19.63 -7.51 4.11
CA ILE A 49 -19.82 -7.41 5.56
C ILE A 49 -20.15 -5.98 5.94
N LYS A 50 -20.85 -5.79 7.06
CA LYS A 50 -21.22 -4.47 7.55
C LYS A 50 -20.12 -3.96 8.47
N PHE A 51 -19.49 -2.84 8.10
CA PHE A 51 -18.56 -2.18 9.00
C PHE A 51 -19.32 -1.58 10.20
N PRO A 52 -18.84 -1.76 11.45
CA PRO A 52 -19.57 -1.32 12.64
C PRO A 52 -19.40 0.18 12.92
N SER A 53 -19.55 1.05 11.91
CA SER A 53 -19.31 2.51 12.02
C SER A 53 -20.01 3.14 13.22
N ALA A 54 -21.29 2.81 13.42
CA ALA A 54 -22.09 3.36 14.51
C ALA A 54 -21.57 2.95 15.91
N GLN A 55 -21.06 1.72 16.05
CA GLN A 55 -20.54 1.23 17.34
C GLN A 55 -19.24 1.94 17.74
N VAL A 56 -18.45 2.36 16.74
CA VAL A 56 -17.17 3.05 16.96
C VAL A 56 -17.27 4.57 16.80
N GLY A 57 -18.48 5.10 16.62
CA GLY A 57 -18.72 6.55 16.48
C GLY A 57 -18.13 7.16 15.20
N LEU A 58 -18.13 6.41 14.10
CA LEU A 58 -17.75 6.87 12.77
C LEU A 58 -18.98 7.19 11.91
N PRO A 59 -18.90 8.20 11.01
CA PRO A 59 -19.90 8.40 9.98
C PRO A 59 -20.05 7.19 9.06
N GLU A 60 -21.23 7.02 8.48
CA GLU A 60 -21.48 5.99 7.48
C GLU A 60 -20.57 6.21 6.25
N GLY A 61 -20.00 5.12 5.71
CA GLY A 61 -19.08 5.16 4.57
C GLY A 61 -17.60 5.39 4.92
N ILE A 62 -17.27 5.77 6.15
CA ILE A 62 -15.87 5.90 6.61
C ILE A 62 -15.38 4.54 7.13
N GLU A 63 -14.99 3.69 6.19
CA GLU A 63 -14.62 2.28 6.42
C GLU A 63 -13.19 1.97 5.95
N ASN A 64 -12.45 3.00 5.52
CA ASN A 64 -11.11 2.88 4.95
C ASN A 64 -10.17 3.92 5.53
N VAL A 65 -8.94 3.50 5.80
CA VAL A 65 -7.85 4.34 6.34
C VAL A 65 -7.61 5.60 5.50
N LYS A 66 -7.85 5.54 4.18
CA LYS A 66 -7.71 6.69 3.26
C LYS A 66 -8.66 7.84 3.57
N ASP A 67 -9.80 7.52 4.17
CA ASP A 67 -10.88 8.47 4.50
C ASP A 67 -10.68 9.06 5.91
N GLY A 68 -9.73 8.51 6.68
CA GLY A 68 -9.29 9.05 7.96
C GLY A 68 -8.61 10.40 7.80
N THR A 69 -9.12 11.42 8.49
CA THR A 69 -8.56 12.78 8.48
C THR A 69 -7.86 13.16 9.79
N SER A 70 -7.98 12.34 10.84
CA SER A 70 -7.36 12.54 12.14
C SER A 70 -6.91 11.22 12.76
N LEU A 71 -5.96 11.28 13.69
CA LEU A 71 -5.51 10.10 14.45
C LEU A 71 -6.66 9.44 15.23
N GLU A 72 -7.59 10.24 15.75
CA GLU A 72 -8.80 9.72 16.42
C GLU A 72 -9.67 8.90 15.46
N MET A 73 -9.90 9.40 14.24
CA MET A 73 -10.68 8.70 13.23
C MET A 73 -9.99 7.40 12.80
N LEU A 74 -8.67 7.42 12.63
CA LEU A 74 -7.87 6.24 12.33
C LEU A 74 -7.95 5.20 13.46
N GLY A 75 -7.90 5.63 14.72
CA GLY A 75 -8.09 4.77 15.89
C GLY A 75 -9.47 4.10 15.91
N LYS A 76 -10.53 4.85 15.61
CA LYS A 76 -11.89 4.31 15.50
C LYS A 76 -12.03 3.31 14.35
N ILE A 77 -11.39 3.57 13.20
CA ILE A 77 -11.36 2.63 12.07
C ILE A 77 -10.68 1.32 12.51
N SER A 78 -9.52 1.42 13.18
CA SER A 78 -8.80 0.26 13.71
C SER A 78 -9.64 -0.55 14.70
N HIS A 79 -10.38 0.12 15.60
CA HIS A 79 -11.30 -0.56 16.52
C HIS A 79 -12.48 -1.20 15.78
N GLY A 80 -13.00 -0.55 14.73
CA GLY A 80 -14.05 -1.14 13.90
C GLY A 80 -13.59 -2.42 13.21
N ILE A 81 -12.34 -2.45 12.72
CA ILE A 81 -11.71 -3.64 12.13
C ILE A 81 -11.63 -4.80 13.14
N SER A 82 -11.28 -4.53 14.41
CA SER A 82 -11.22 -5.60 15.43
C SER A 82 -12.60 -6.20 15.72
N LEU A 83 -13.66 -5.39 15.67
CA LEU A 83 -15.03 -5.84 15.89
C LEU A 83 -15.60 -6.68 14.74
N LEU A 84 -14.92 -6.73 13.58
CA LEU A 84 -15.34 -7.60 12.46
C LEU A 84 -15.11 -9.09 12.71
N GLN A 85 -14.32 -9.45 13.73
CA GLN A 85 -13.93 -10.83 13.98
C GLN A 85 -15.13 -11.78 14.04
N GLU A 86 -16.14 -11.48 14.86
CA GLU A 86 -17.29 -12.38 15.05
C GLU A 86 -18.05 -12.62 13.75
N GLN A 87 -18.37 -11.55 13.02
CA GLN A 87 -19.09 -11.65 11.74
C GLN A 87 -18.30 -12.44 10.69
N ILE A 88 -16.98 -12.26 10.64
CA ILE A 88 -16.12 -12.99 9.70
C ILE A 88 -15.96 -14.45 10.12
N GLU A 89 -15.85 -14.76 11.41
CA GLU A 89 -15.78 -16.15 11.90
C GLU A 89 -17.05 -16.94 11.55
N ILE A 90 -18.23 -16.32 11.62
CA ILE A 90 -19.49 -16.93 11.15
C ILE A 90 -19.41 -17.23 9.65
N LEU A 91 -18.95 -16.26 8.84
CA LEU A 91 -18.80 -16.47 7.40
C LEU A 91 -17.82 -17.60 7.08
N PHE A 92 -16.74 -17.77 7.84
CA PHE A 92 -15.83 -18.88 7.61
C PHE A 92 -16.49 -20.24 7.84
N GLN A 93 -17.41 -20.35 8.81
CA GLN A 93 -18.17 -21.59 9.05
C GLN A 93 -19.11 -21.91 7.88
N ASP A 94 -19.76 -20.89 7.32
CA ASP A 94 -20.67 -21.03 6.17
C ASP A 94 -19.91 -21.34 4.88
N LEU A 95 -18.75 -20.70 4.67
CA LEU A 95 -17.96 -20.83 3.45
C LEU A 95 -17.10 -22.09 3.40
N GLN A 96 -16.70 -22.63 4.56
CA GLN A 96 -15.79 -23.79 4.69
C GLN A 96 -14.55 -23.70 3.78
N PRO A 97 -13.72 -22.64 3.92
CA PRO A 97 -12.60 -22.41 3.00
C PRO A 97 -11.46 -23.42 3.21
N ASP A 98 -10.76 -23.81 2.14
CA ASP A 98 -9.55 -24.66 2.25
C ASP A 98 -8.33 -23.89 2.79
N CYS A 99 -8.35 -22.55 2.73
CA CYS A 99 -7.26 -21.69 3.14
C CYS A 99 -7.78 -20.27 3.39
N ILE A 100 -7.19 -19.57 4.38
CA ILE A 100 -7.48 -18.17 4.66
C ILE A 100 -6.24 -17.34 4.31
N VAL A 101 -6.39 -16.38 3.39
CA VAL A 101 -5.36 -15.37 3.12
C VAL A 101 -5.82 -14.05 3.75
N SER A 102 -5.06 -13.53 4.71
CA SER A 102 -5.47 -12.35 5.49
C SER A 102 -4.34 -11.32 5.60
N ASP A 103 -4.73 -10.05 5.55
CA ASP A 103 -3.84 -8.91 5.77
C ASP A 103 -3.27 -8.92 7.20
N MET A 104 -2.08 -8.33 7.36
CA MET A 104 -1.37 -8.26 8.63
C MET A 104 -2.21 -7.69 9.79
N PHE A 105 -3.13 -6.76 9.52
CA PHE A 105 -3.97 -6.10 10.52
C PHE A 105 -5.16 -6.95 11.00
N TYR A 106 -5.26 -8.20 10.54
CA TYR A 106 -6.22 -9.19 11.04
C TYR A 106 -5.52 -10.36 11.74
N PRO A 107 -4.70 -10.11 12.79
CA PRO A 107 -3.89 -11.16 13.40
C PRO A 107 -4.73 -12.28 14.02
N TRP A 108 -5.94 -11.97 14.49
CA TRP A 108 -6.89 -12.94 15.05
C TRP A 108 -7.29 -14.06 14.07
N THR A 109 -7.13 -13.85 12.76
CA THR A 109 -7.42 -14.87 11.74
C THR A 109 -6.53 -16.10 11.85
N VAL A 110 -5.36 -16.01 12.50
CA VAL A 110 -4.52 -17.19 12.77
C VAL A 110 -5.24 -18.19 13.68
N GLU A 111 -5.97 -17.69 14.69
CA GLU A 111 -6.77 -18.52 15.59
C GLU A 111 -8.02 -19.02 14.91
N SER A 112 -8.69 -18.16 14.12
CA SER A 112 -9.89 -18.57 13.37
C SER A 112 -9.58 -19.70 12.38
N ALA A 113 -8.44 -19.63 11.70
CA ALA A 113 -8.00 -20.70 10.80
C ALA A 113 -7.66 -21.99 11.57
N ALA A 114 -7.01 -21.87 12.72
CA ALA A 114 -6.70 -23.01 13.58
C ALA A 114 -7.97 -23.73 14.09
N LYS A 115 -9.02 -22.97 14.49
CA LYS A 115 -10.33 -23.52 14.90
C LYS A 115 -10.99 -24.34 13.78
N LEU A 116 -10.80 -23.93 12.53
CA LEU A 116 -11.34 -24.60 11.34
C LEU A 116 -10.44 -25.73 10.83
N GLY A 117 -9.20 -25.84 11.33
CA GLY A 117 -8.22 -26.82 10.86
C GLY A 117 -7.64 -26.50 9.49
N VAL A 118 -7.63 -25.22 9.07
CA VAL A 118 -7.20 -24.79 7.73
C VAL A 118 -5.95 -23.89 7.83
N PRO A 119 -5.08 -23.86 6.80
CA PRO A 119 -3.92 -22.97 6.79
C PRO A 119 -4.34 -21.50 6.71
N ARG A 120 -3.68 -20.66 7.53
CA ARG A 120 -3.66 -19.19 7.35
C ARG A 120 -2.37 -18.78 6.64
N ILE A 121 -2.52 -18.05 5.53
CA ILE A 121 -1.44 -17.37 4.83
C ILE A 121 -1.49 -15.89 5.20
N TYR A 122 -0.42 -15.40 5.81
CA TYR A 122 -0.24 -13.99 6.12
C TYR A 122 0.13 -13.23 4.85
N TYR A 123 -0.68 -12.24 4.47
CA TYR A 123 -0.42 -11.39 3.32
C TYR A 123 0.30 -10.11 3.74
N TYR A 124 1.42 -9.82 3.09
CA TYR A 124 2.17 -8.59 3.32
C TYR A 124 2.59 -7.93 2.02
N SER A 125 2.16 -6.69 1.83
CA SER A 125 2.51 -5.86 0.68
C SER A 125 3.73 -4.98 0.99
N SER A 126 4.85 -5.59 1.37
CA SER A 126 6.15 -4.92 1.59
C SER A 126 7.30 -5.80 1.07
N SER A 127 8.54 -5.34 1.27
CA SER A 127 9.78 -6.07 0.90
C SER A 127 10.22 -7.05 1.99
N TYR A 128 10.94 -8.12 1.60
CA TYR A 128 11.60 -9.01 2.57
C TYR A 128 12.65 -8.27 3.40
N PHE A 129 13.35 -7.31 2.78
CA PHE A 129 14.26 -6.40 3.43
C PHE A 129 13.60 -5.71 4.63
N SER A 130 12.43 -5.09 4.41
CA SER A 130 11.72 -4.37 5.47
C SER A 130 11.33 -5.30 6.62
N SER A 131 10.84 -6.50 6.32
CA SER A 131 10.46 -7.49 7.34
C SER A 131 11.67 -7.96 8.15
N CYS A 132 12.79 -8.25 7.49
CA CYS A 132 14.02 -8.66 8.16
C CYS A 132 14.59 -7.51 9.01
N ALA A 133 14.64 -6.29 8.47
CA ALA A 133 15.11 -5.11 9.19
C ALA A 133 14.29 -4.87 10.46
N VAL A 134 12.96 -4.85 10.34
CA VAL A 134 12.05 -4.71 11.48
C VAL A 134 12.27 -5.83 12.50
N HIS A 135 12.35 -7.09 12.06
CA HIS A 135 12.60 -8.23 12.94
C HIS A 135 13.88 -8.03 13.76
N PHE A 136 15.00 -7.72 13.11
CA PHE A 136 16.28 -7.62 13.79
C PHE A 136 16.42 -6.36 14.64
N ILE A 137 15.84 -5.24 14.24
CA ILE A 137 15.78 -4.04 15.09
C ILE A 137 14.94 -4.33 16.34
N ARG A 138 13.79 -5.00 16.24
CA ARG A 138 12.98 -5.40 17.41
C ARG A 138 13.72 -6.37 18.33
N LYS A 139 14.44 -7.33 17.74
CA LYS A 139 15.14 -8.39 18.48
C LYS A 139 16.37 -7.89 19.23
N TYR A 140 17.22 -7.11 18.57
CA TYR A 140 18.52 -6.70 19.10
C TYR A 140 18.55 -5.26 19.62
N LYS A 141 17.55 -4.45 19.25
CA LYS A 141 17.34 -3.09 19.72
C LYS A 141 18.60 -2.20 19.66
N PRO A 142 19.28 -2.14 18.51
CA PRO A 142 20.53 -1.38 18.36
C PRO A 142 20.36 0.13 18.60
N HIS A 143 19.12 0.62 18.60
CA HIS A 143 18.78 2.02 18.88
C HIS A 143 18.64 2.32 20.37
N GLU A 144 18.48 1.31 21.23
CA GLU A 144 18.44 1.51 22.68
C GLU A 144 19.83 1.91 23.19
N GLY A 145 19.92 3.00 23.96
CA GLY A 145 21.17 3.50 24.53
C GLY A 145 21.96 4.48 23.65
N LEU A 146 21.42 4.90 22.50
CA LEU A 146 21.99 5.99 21.72
C LEU A 146 21.86 7.33 22.46
N VAL A 147 22.89 8.17 22.36
CA VAL A 147 22.96 9.45 23.08
C VAL A 147 22.27 10.58 22.30
N SER A 148 22.05 10.37 21.00
CA SER A 148 21.41 11.33 20.10
C SER A 148 20.58 10.63 19.03
N ASP A 149 19.45 11.23 18.66
CA ASP A 149 18.59 10.65 17.62
C ASP A 149 19.19 10.68 16.21
N SER A 150 20.24 11.49 15.98
CA SER A 150 20.99 11.55 14.72
C SER A 150 22.16 10.57 14.67
N GLN A 151 22.46 9.89 15.79
CA GLN A 151 23.50 8.88 15.83
C GLN A 151 23.10 7.69 14.96
N LYS A 152 24.04 7.26 14.12
CA LYS A 152 23.84 6.10 13.23
C LYS A 152 24.10 4.79 13.98
N PHE A 153 23.37 3.76 13.58
CA PHE A 153 23.64 2.37 13.94
C PHE A 153 23.42 1.46 12.74
N SER A 154 24.20 0.38 12.64
CA SER A 154 23.98 -0.67 11.64
C SER A 154 22.83 -1.57 12.05
N ILE A 155 21.98 -1.98 11.10
CA ILE A 155 20.95 -2.98 11.35
C ILE A 155 21.63 -4.34 11.53
N PRO A 156 21.50 -4.99 12.69
CA PRO A 156 22.15 -6.28 12.93
C PRO A 156 21.49 -7.41 12.13
N GLY A 157 22.26 -8.45 11.79
CA GLY A 157 21.73 -9.70 11.23
C GLY A 157 21.31 -9.67 9.76
N ILE A 158 21.37 -8.51 9.09
CA ILE A 158 21.14 -8.43 7.63
C ILE A 158 22.45 -8.58 6.84
N PRO A 159 22.40 -9.09 5.59
CA PRO A 159 23.59 -9.37 4.78
C PRO A 159 24.35 -8.12 4.31
N HIS A 160 23.68 -6.97 4.27
CA HIS A 160 24.25 -5.71 3.81
C HIS A 160 24.45 -4.75 4.98
N ASN A 161 25.53 -3.97 4.96
CA ASN A 161 25.76 -2.94 5.98
C ASN A 161 24.85 -1.73 5.70
N ILE A 162 23.68 -1.71 6.36
CA ILE A 162 22.74 -0.59 6.30
C ILE A 162 22.79 0.17 7.63
N GLU A 163 23.18 1.43 7.56
CA GLU A 163 23.17 2.34 8.70
C GLU A 163 21.93 3.24 8.66
N ILE A 164 21.22 3.33 9.78
CA ILE A 164 20.09 4.25 9.97
C ILE A 164 20.25 5.02 11.28
N THR A 165 19.46 6.07 11.46
CA THR A 165 19.39 6.84 12.72
C THR A 165 18.09 6.56 13.47
N SER A 166 18.03 6.94 14.76
CA SER A 166 16.80 6.81 15.54
C SER A 166 15.63 7.62 14.96
N LEU A 167 15.91 8.75 14.29
CA LEU A 167 14.87 9.56 13.61
C LEU A 167 14.25 8.85 12.41
N GLN A 168 14.92 7.85 11.83
CA GLN A 168 14.39 7.07 10.72
C GLN A 168 13.54 5.88 11.20
N LEU A 169 13.54 5.59 12.51
CA LEU A 169 12.68 4.57 13.08
C LEU A 169 11.26 5.10 13.31
N PRO A 170 10.23 4.29 13.02
CA PRO A 170 8.88 4.57 13.47
C PRO A 170 8.80 4.77 14.99
N ASP A 171 7.92 5.66 15.45
CA ASP A 171 7.80 6.02 16.87
C ASP A 171 7.52 4.83 17.79
N TYR A 172 6.85 3.79 17.29
CA TYR A 172 6.54 2.58 18.07
C TYR A 172 7.79 1.76 18.45
N PHE A 173 8.95 2.01 17.84
CA PHE A 173 10.22 1.43 18.29
C PHE A 173 10.83 2.16 19.49
N ARG A 174 10.46 3.42 19.68
CA ARG A 174 11.02 4.33 20.69
C ARG A 174 10.10 4.46 21.90
N THR A 175 8.79 4.40 21.67
CA THR A 175 7.77 4.61 22.71
C THR A 175 6.71 3.51 22.68
N ARG A 176 6.49 2.86 23.83
CA ARG A 176 5.40 1.90 24.01
C ARG A 176 4.03 2.59 23.97
N SER A 177 3.09 1.96 23.28
CA SER A 177 1.71 2.39 23.09
C SER A 177 0.81 1.19 22.76
N ASP A 178 -0.51 1.37 22.84
CA ASP A 178 -1.48 0.35 22.41
C ASP A 178 -1.21 -0.13 20.98
N PHE A 179 -0.75 0.78 20.09
CA PHE A 179 -0.38 0.43 18.73
C PHE A 179 0.87 -0.46 18.67
N SER A 180 1.90 -0.19 19.49
CA SER A 180 3.08 -1.06 19.55
C SER A 180 2.75 -2.46 20.09
N ASP A 181 1.82 -2.55 21.04
CA ASP A 181 1.37 -3.83 21.58
C ASP A 181 0.54 -4.61 20.55
N PHE A 182 -0.28 -3.92 19.77
CA PHE A 182 -0.98 -4.51 18.63
C PHE A 182 -0.01 -5.01 17.55
N LEU A 183 1.05 -4.26 17.23
CA LEU A 183 2.10 -4.71 16.31
C LEU A 183 2.78 -5.99 16.82
N ASP A 184 3.04 -6.12 18.13
CA ASP A 184 3.58 -7.35 18.71
C ASP A 184 2.67 -8.55 18.42
N VAL A 185 1.35 -8.40 18.56
CA VAL A 185 0.35 -9.43 18.20
C VAL A 185 0.36 -9.74 16.70
N ILE A 186 0.55 -8.73 15.84
CA ILE A 186 0.66 -8.92 14.39
C ILE A 186 1.86 -9.81 14.05
N TYR A 187 3.04 -9.48 14.58
CA TYR A 187 4.26 -10.25 14.30
C TYR A 187 4.22 -11.65 14.91
N GLU A 188 3.59 -11.82 16.08
CA GLU A 188 3.34 -13.16 16.64
C GLU A 188 2.46 -13.98 15.68
N SER A 189 1.36 -13.39 15.19
CA SER A 189 0.45 -14.07 14.27
C SER A 189 1.14 -14.49 12.97
N GLU A 190 2.08 -13.70 12.47
CA GLU A 190 2.89 -14.03 11.29
C GLU A 190 3.69 -15.31 11.53
N SER A 191 4.43 -15.39 12.65
CA SER A 191 5.25 -16.56 13.01
C SER A 191 4.45 -17.84 13.23
N ARG A 192 3.16 -17.71 13.56
CA ARG A 192 2.23 -18.82 13.78
C ARG A 192 1.42 -19.18 12.53
N SER A 193 1.57 -18.43 11.45
CA SER A 193 0.90 -18.69 10.18
C SER A 193 1.53 -19.89 9.46
N TYR A 194 0.78 -20.52 8.56
CA TYR A 194 1.30 -21.60 7.73
C TYR A 194 2.42 -21.13 6.78
N GLY A 195 2.29 -19.89 6.33
CA GLY A 195 3.32 -19.19 5.57
C GLY A 195 2.89 -17.77 5.21
N THR A 196 3.73 -17.10 4.44
CA THR A 196 3.54 -15.70 4.06
C THR A 196 3.58 -15.49 2.56
N LEU A 197 2.77 -14.55 2.09
CA LEU A 197 2.66 -14.19 0.69
C LEU A 197 3.10 -12.74 0.50
N TYR A 198 4.15 -12.56 -0.32
CA TYR A 198 4.75 -11.27 -0.62
C TYR A 198 4.40 -10.86 -2.05
N ASN A 199 3.97 -9.60 -2.21
CA ASN A 199 3.92 -8.96 -3.52
C ASN A 199 5.34 -8.54 -3.94
N ASN A 200 6.15 -9.53 -4.27
CA ASN A 200 7.57 -9.40 -4.56
C ASN A 200 8.02 -10.48 -5.56
N PHE A 201 9.24 -10.38 -6.09
CA PHE A 201 9.84 -11.40 -6.94
C PHE A 201 11.29 -11.70 -6.51
N HIS A 202 11.73 -12.93 -6.78
CA HIS A 202 12.98 -13.47 -6.24
C HIS A 202 14.21 -12.63 -6.63
N GLU A 203 14.28 -12.23 -7.90
CA GLU A 203 15.41 -11.52 -8.47
C GLU A 203 15.59 -10.10 -7.89
N LEU A 204 14.56 -9.54 -7.22
CA LEU A 204 14.66 -8.22 -6.60
C LEU A 204 15.50 -8.24 -5.32
N GLU A 205 15.32 -9.27 -4.48
CA GLU A 205 15.89 -9.30 -3.13
C GLU A 205 16.08 -10.73 -2.56
N SER A 206 16.62 -11.63 -3.38
CA SER A 206 16.86 -13.05 -3.08
C SER A 206 17.59 -13.31 -1.74
N ASP A 207 18.60 -12.51 -1.41
CA ASP A 207 19.33 -12.60 -0.14
C ASP A 207 18.40 -12.39 1.07
N TYR A 208 17.49 -11.43 0.97
CA TYR A 208 16.53 -11.12 2.02
C TYR A 208 15.37 -12.11 2.06
N GLU A 209 14.93 -12.63 0.91
CA GLU A 209 13.96 -13.73 0.86
C GLU A 209 14.51 -14.97 1.60
N GLN A 210 15.77 -15.33 1.36
CA GLN A 210 16.43 -16.46 2.03
C GLN A 210 16.64 -16.20 3.53
N LEU A 211 17.06 -14.98 3.89
CA LEU A 211 17.19 -14.56 5.28
C LEU A 211 15.86 -14.63 6.02
N TYR A 212 14.77 -14.19 5.39
CA TYR A 212 13.43 -14.23 5.96
C TYR A 212 13.00 -15.68 6.23
N LYS A 213 13.13 -16.57 5.22
CA LYS A 213 12.76 -18.00 5.35
C LYS A 213 13.51 -18.69 6.50
N THR A 214 14.82 -18.42 6.62
CA THR A 214 15.66 -18.99 7.68
C THR A 214 15.35 -18.40 9.06
N THR A 215 15.05 -17.11 9.13
CA THR A 215 14.77 -16.39 10.39
C THR A 215 13.39 -16.73 10.94
N MET A 216 12.36 -16.64 10.10
CA MET A 216 10.96 -16.85 10.52
C MET A 216 10.58 -18.32 10.61
N LYS A 217 11.30 -19.22 9.91
CA LYS A 217 11.06 -20.67 9.88
C LYS A 217 9.63 -21.06 9.44
N ILE A 218 9.00 -20.20 8.65
CA ILE A 218 7.71 -20.45 7.99
C ILE A 218 7.90 -20.40 6.47
N LYS A 219 6.92 -20.92 5.73
CA LYS A 219 6.94 -20.87 4.27
C LYS A 219 6.77 -19.42 3.82
N ALA A 220 7.40 -19.06 2.70
CA ALA A 220 7.26 -17.73 2.11
C ALA A 220 7.22 -17.85 0.58
N TRP A 221 6.32 -17.12 -0.05
CA TRP A 221 6.14 -17.11 -1.50
C TRP A 221 6.11 -15.69 -2.05
N SER A 222 6.91 -15.48 -3.08
CA SER A 222 6.95 -14.29 -3.92
C SER A 222 6.00 -14.48 -5.11
N VAL A 223 4.94 -13.67 -5.21
CA VAL A 223 3.96 -13.74 -6.31
C VAL A 223 3.84 -12.43 -7.10
N GLY A 224 4.68 -11.47 -6.77
CA GLY A 224 4.71 -10.16 -7.39
C GLY A 224 5.55 -10.07 -8.67
N PRO A 225 5.57 -8.88 -9.29
CA PRO A 225 4.67 -7.76 -9.02
C PRO A 225 3.26 -8.05 -9.56
N VAL A 226 2.26 -8.23 -8.69
CA VAL A 226 0.91 -8.71 -9.06
C VAL A 226 0.18 -7.75 -10.00
N SER A 227 0.51 -6.46 -9.91
CA SER A 227 -0.01 -5.41 -10.80
C SER A 227 0.35 -5.66 -12.27
N THR A 228 1.50 -6.25 -12.57
CA THR A 228 1.89 -6.55 -13.95
C THR A 228 1.04 -7.67 -14.55
N TRP A 229 0.73 -8.70 -13.76
CA TRP A 229 -0.06 -9.85 -14.19
C TRP A 229 -1.49 -9.49 -14.54
N ILE A 230 -2.07 -8.60 -13.74
CA ILE A 230 -3.44 -8.15 -13.93
C ILE A 230 -3.57 -7.19 -15.11
N ASN A 231 -2.55 -6.36 -15.37
CA ASN A 231 -2.56 -5.38 -16.44
C ASN A 231 -2.01 -5.90 -17.79
N LYS A 232 -1.61 -7.18 -17.88
CA LYS A 232 -1.09 -7.81 -19.11
C LYS A 232 -2.10 -7.86 -20.27
N ASP A 233 -3.40 -7.93 -19.98
CA ASP A 233 -4.45 -8.17 -20.99
C ASP A 233 -4.87 -6.90 -21.76
N GLY A 234 -4.01 -5.88 -21.83
CA GLY A 234 -4.29 -4.67 -22.62
C GLY A 234 -5.47 -3.85 -22.11
N ALA A 235 -6.00 -4.17 -20.93
CA ALA A 235 -6.86 -3.28 -20.16
C ALA A 235 -6.00 -2.19 -19.51
N THR A 236 -5.22 -1.46 -20.31
CA THR A 236 -5.38 -0.01 -20.23
C THR A 236 -6.86 0.18 -20.39
N GLU A 237 -7.58 0.36 -19.27
CA GLU A 237 -8.91 0.92 -19.33
C GLU A 237 -8.86 1.98 -20.43
N ASN A 238 -9.84 1.98 -21.33
CA ASN A 238 -10.07 3.08 -22.27
C ASN A 238 -10.40 4.35 -21.45
N ILE A 239 -9.50 4.74 -20.57
CA ILE A 239 -9.36 6.03 -19.96
C ILE A 239 -9.19 6.90 -21.19
N ALA A 240 -10.12 7.83 -21.39
CA ALA A 240 -9.91 8.93 -22.30
C ALA A 240 -8.62 9.61 -21.83
N VAL A 241 -7.48 9.17 -22.37
CA VAL A 241 -6.20 9.75 -22.02
C VAL A 241 -6.26 11.16 -22.55
N ASP A 242 -6.02 12.10 -21.66
CA ASP A 242 -5.93 13.50 -22.04
C ASP A 242 -4.88 13.62 -23.16
N SER A 243 -5.37 13.93 -24.37
CA SER A 243 -4.53 14.08 -25.54
C SER A 243 -3.48 15.16 -25.33
N GLU A 244 -3.77 16.16 -24.49
CA GLU A 244 -2.82 17.23 -24.17
C GLU A 244 -1.65 16.71 -23.34
N LEU A 245 -1.90 15.86 -22.33
CA LEU A 245 -0.86 15.24 -21.52
C LEU A 245 0.07 14.37 -22.38
N LEU A 246 -0.49 13.51 -23.23
CA LEU A 246 0.30 12.67 -24.13
C LEU A 246 1.12 13.51 -25.12
N ASN A 247 0.52 14.55 -25.71
CA ASN A 247 1.24 15.44 -26.61
C ASN A 247 2.36 16.20 -25.90
N TRP A 248 2.14 16.61 -24.64
CA TRP A 248 3.16 17.24 -23.83
C TRP A 248 4.32 16.28 -23.57
N LEU A 249 4.05 15.04 -23.15
CA LEU A 249 5.06 14.01 -22.94
C LEU A 249 5.85 13.68 -24.21
N ASN A 250 5.16 13.53 -25.35
CA ASN A 250 5.77 13.26 -26.66
C ASN A 250 6.67 14.42 -27.15
N SER A 251 6.49 15.62 -26.62
CA SER A 251 7.33 16.78 -26.95
C SER A 251 8.65 16.85 -26.17
N LYS A 252 8.84 15.94 -25.19
CA LYS A 252 10.02 15.92 -24.31
C LYS A 252 11.03 14.90 -24.77
N GLU A 253 12.29 15.18 -24.45
CA GLU A 253 13.39 14.23 -24.66
C GLU A 253 13.20 13.01 -23.74
N ASN A 254 13.77 11.88 -24.14
CA ASN A 254 13.78 10.68 -23.31
C ASN A 254 14.44 10.96 -21.94
N ASP A 255 13.94 10.33 -20.89
CA ASP A 255 14.44 10.44 -19.52
C ASP A 255 14.56 11.89 -18.97
N SER A 256 13.80 12.84 -19.54
CA SER A 256 13.91 14.26 -19.21
C SER A 256 12.81 14.80 -18.28
N VAL A 257 11.81 13.98 -17.95
CA VAL A 257 10.63 14.34 -17.15
C VAL A 257 10.66 13.64 -15.79
N LEU A 258 10.51 14.42 -14.72
CA LEU A 258 10.27 13.94 -13.37
C LEU A 258 8.76 13.76 -13.12
N TYR A 259 8.32 12.55 -12.78
CA TYR A 259 6.96 12.30 -12.34
C TYR A 259 6.87 12.45 -10.82
N VAL A 260 6.02 13.33 -10.32
CA VAL A 260 5.84 13.60 -8.89
C VAL A 260 4.43 13.18 -8.49
N SER A 261 4.31 12.19 -7.60
CA SER A 261 3.02 11.71 -7.10
C SER A 261 3.18 11.01 -5.75
N PHE A 262 2.59 11.61 -4.71
CA PHE A 262 2.61 11.05 -3.35
C PHE A 262 1.45 10.09 -3.07
N GLY A 263 0.68 9.71 -4.10
CA GLY A 263 -0.50 8.86 -3.98
C GLY A 263 -1.66 9.49 -3.20
N SER A 264 -2.74 8.73 -3.05
CA SER A 264 -3.99 9.23 -2.45
C SER A 264 -4.01 9.22 -0.91
N LEU A 265 -3.04 8.56 -0.26
CA LEU A 265 -2.97 8.46 1.20
C LEU A 265 -2.25 9.66 1.83
N THR A 266 -1.28 10.23 1.12
CA THR A 266 -0.48 11.34 1.65
C THR A 266 -1.31 12.62 1.76
N ARG A 267 -1.06 13.38 2.83
CA ARG A 267 -1.61 14.72 3.06
C ARG A 267 -0.43 15.66 3.25
N LEU A 268 -0.28 16.62 2.36
CA LEU A 268 0.78 17.61 2.44
C LEU A 268 0.24 18.87 3.11
N SER A 269 1.02 19.48 4.00
CA SER A 269 0.72 20.79 4.53
C SER A 269 0.92 21.85 3.44
N TYR A 270 0.25 22.99 3.57
CA TYR A 270 0.48 24.12 2.67
C TYR A 270 1.96 24.51 2.56
N ALA A 271 2.67 24.58 3.69
CA ALA A 271 4.10 24.88 3.71
C ALA A 271 4.90 23.88 2.87
N GLN A 272 4.58 22.58 2.96
CA GLN A 272 5.26 21.55 2.16
C GLN A 272 4.95 21.69 0.66
N ILE A 273 3.72 22.06 0.30
CA ILE A 273 3.29 22.33 -1.09
C ILE A 273 4.07 23.50 -1.66
N VAL A 274 4.21 24.59 -0.89
CA VAL A 274 4.99 25.77 -1.28
C VAL A 274 6.45 25.41 -1.55
N GLU A 275 7.09 24.63 -0.67
CA GLU A 275 8.48 24.19 -0.87
C GLU A 275 8.63 23.26 -2.08
N ILE A 276 7.66 22.37 -2.34
CA ILE A 276 7.66 21.53 -3.54
C ILE A 276 7.57 22.40 -4.80
N VAL A 277 6.68 23.39 -4.84
CA VAL A 277 6.56 24.32 -5.98
C VAL A 277 7.89 25.03 -6.23
N TYR A 278 8.50 25.61 -5.20
CA TYR A 278 9.79 26.29 -5.35
C TYR A 278 10.91 25.33 -5.77
N GLY A 279 10.96 24.13 -5.19
CA GLY A 279 11.92 23.09 -5.58
C GLY A 279 11.80 22.71 -7.04
N LEU A 280 10.57 22.48 -7.53
CA LEU A 280 10.30 22.14 -8.92
C LEU A 280 10.68 23.28 -9.87
N GLU A 281 10.29 24.53 -9.58
CA GLU A 281 10.65 25.70 -10.41
C GLU A 281 12.17 25.91 -10.48
N LYS A 282 12.88 25.75 -9.35
CA LYS A 282 14.33 25.97 -9.26
C LYS A 282 15.14 24.81 -9.81
N SER A 283 14.60 23.60 -9.82
CA SER A 283 15.28 22.40 -10.35
C SER A 283 15.64 22.54 -11.84
N GLY A 284 14.83 23.30 -12.59
CA GLY A 284 14.99 23.48 -14.04
C GLY A 284 14.61 22.27 -14.89
N HIS A 285 14.24 21.13 -14.27
CA HIS A 285 13.80 19.91 -14.95
C HIS A 285 12.38 20.04 -15.51
N ASN A 286 12.03 19.22 -16.52
CA ASN A 286 10.63 19.03 -16.87
C ASN A 286 9.96 18.16 -15.81
N PHE A 287 8.70 18.41 -15.49
CA PHE A 287 7.99 17.59 -14.51
C PHE A 287 6.49 17.46 -14.78
N ILE A 288 5.93 16.36 -14.30
CA ILE A 288 4.49 16.19 -14.12
C ILE A 288 4.25 16.07 -12.62
N TRP A 289 3.35 16.88 -12.08
CA TRP A 289 2.97 16.77 -10.66
C TRP A 289 1.49 16.46 -10.51
N VAL A 290 1.20 15.34 -9.84
CA VAL A 290 -0.16 14.96 -9.45
C VAL A 290 -0.50 15.60 -8.11
N VAL A 291 -1.49 16.48 -8.13
CA VAL A 291 -1.89 17.27 -6.96
C VAL A 291 -3.30 16.91 -6.57
N ARG A 292 -3.49 16.53 -5.30
CA ARG A 292 -4.84 16.39 -4.74
C ARG A 292 -5.47 17.77 -4.65
N LYS A 293 -6.71 17.93 -5.11
CA LYS A 293 -7.42 19.20 -4.94
C LYS A 293 -7.59 19.50 -3.45
N ILE A 294 -7.27 20.73 -3.05
CA ILE A 294 -7.38 21.21 -1.68
C ILE A 294 -8.44 22.31 -1.69
N ASP A 295 -9.43 22.20 -0.79
CA ASP A 295 -10.45 23.23 -0.64
C ASP A 295 -9.88 24.36 0.22
N GLY A 296 -9.74 25.58 -0.34
CA GLY A 296 -9.26 26.75 0.39
C GLY A 296 -8.31 27.67 -0.41
N ASN A 297 -7.59 28.56 0.30
CA ASN A 297 -6.67 29.55 -0.28
C ASN A 297 -5.51 28.95 -1.10
N GLU A 298 -5.18 27.68 -0.86
CA GLU A 298 -4.11 26.95 -1.54
C GLU A 298 -4.39 26.76 -3.04
N ASP A 299 -5.68 26.73 -3.42
CA ASP A 299 -6.14 26.61 -4.80
C ASP A 299 -5.69 27.80 -5.66
N GLY A 300 -5.62 29.01 -5.09
CA GLY A 300 -5.14 30.21 -5.79
C GLY A 300 -3.64 30.12 -6.13
N PHE A 301 -2.82 29.75 -5.15
CA PHE A 301 -1.37 29.64 -5.32
C PHE A 301 -0.99 28.59 -6.39
N LEU A 302 -1.63 27.44 -6.37
CA LEU A 302 -1.39 26.37 -7.34
C LEU A 302 -1.91 26.71 -8.74
N LYS A 303 -3.01 27.47 -8.86
CA LYS A 303 -3.49 27.99 -10.15
C LYS A 303 -2.52 29.02 -10.76
N ASP A 304 -1.97 29.91 -9.93
CA ASP A 304 -0.94 30.85 -10.37
C ASP A 304 0.31 30.11 -10.82
N PHE A 305 0.68 29.04 -10.11
CA PHE A 305 1.76 28.15 -10.51
C PHE A 305 1.47 27.45 -11.85
N GLU A 306 0.27 26.86 -12.00
CA GLU A 306 -0.16 26.22 -13.25
C GLU A 306 -0.04 27.18 -14.45
N LYS A 307 -0.41 28.45 -14.26
CA LYS A 307 -0.26 29.49 -15.30
C LYS A 307 1.22 29.70 -15.69
N ARG A 308 2.12 29.83 -14.70
CA ARG A 308 3.57 29.96 -14.96
C ARG A 308 4.14 28.73 -15.68
N LEU A 309 3.60 27.54 -15.41
CA LEU A 309 3.99 26.32 -16.12
C LEU A 309 3.54 26.30 -17.58
N LYS A 310 2.33 26.78 -17.88
CA LYS A 310 1.84 26.92 -19.25
C LYS A 310 2.71 27.88 -20.06
N GLU A 311 3.15 28.98 -19.45
CA GLU A 311 4.04 29.97 -20.09
C GLU A 311 5.45 29.41 -20.33
N SER A 312 6.02 28.71 -19.35
CA SER A 312 7.37 28.14 -19.45
C SER A 312 7.44 26.84 -20.26
N LYS A 313 6.31 26.15 -20.44
CA LYS A 313 6.19 24.80 -21.03
C LYS A 313 7.03 23.73 -20.31
N LYS A 314 7.49 23.98 -19.08
CA LYS A 314 8.38 23.08 -18.33
C LYS A 314 7.65 22.11 -17.40
N GLY A 315 6.38 22.35 -17.06
CA GLY A 315 5.64 21.46 -16.18
C GLY A 315 4.22 21.19 -16.63
N TYR A 316 3.64 20.13 -16.08
CA TYR A 316 2.24 19.76 -16.22
C TYR A 316 1.66 19.43 -14.84
N ILE A 317 0.52 20.01 -14.48
CA ILE A 317 -0.20 19.69 -13.24
C ILE A 317 -1.38 18.80 -13.61
N ILE A 318 -1.53 17.69 -12.88
CA ILE A 318 -2.69 16.81 -12.99
C ILE A 318 -3.43 16.83 -11.66
N TRP A 319 -4.72 17.13 -11.70
CA TRP A 319 -5.55 17.23 -10.51
C TRP A 319 -6.20 15.89 -10.16
N ASN A 320 -6.07 15.47 -8.90
CA ASN A 320 -6.65 14.29 -8.25
C ASN A 320 -6.19 12.93 -8.76
N TRP A 321 -6.31 12.67 -10.07
CA TRP A 321 -6.05 11.35 -10.64
C TRP A 321 -5.24 11.49 -11.93
N ALA A 322 -4.21 10.66 -12.05
CA ALA A 322 -3.36 10.57 -13.23
C ALA A 322 -3.29 9.14 -13.74
N PRO A 323 -3.13 8.94 -15.07
CA PRO A 323 -2.86 7.63 -15.64
C PRO A 323 -1.41 7.22 -15.32
N GLN A 324 -1.13 6.90 -14.06
CA GLN A 324 0.23 6.73 -13.51
C GLN A 324 1.07 5.72 -14.29
N LEU A 325 0.52 4.56 -14.64
CA LEU A 325 1.24 3.54 -15.42
C LEU A 325 1.61 4.04 -16.82
N LEU A 326 0.74 4.80 -17.47
CA LEU A 326 1.02 5.37 -18.78
C LEU A 326 2.16 6.40 -18.70
N ILE A 327 2.15 7.26 -17.67
CA ILE A 327 3.21 8.25 -17.47
C ILE A 327 4.55 7.55 -17.17
N LEU A 328 4.55 6.59 -16.25
CA LEU A 328 5.78 5.87 -15.86
C LEU A 328 6.35 5.01 -16.99
N ASN A 329 5.52 4.47 -17.87
CA ASN A 329 5.96 3.70 -19.04
C ASN A 329 6.34 4.59 -20.24
N HIS A 330 6.13 5.90 -20.16
CA HIS A 330 6.45 6.80 -21.25
C HIS A 330 7.97 7.06 -21.34
N PRO A 331 8.60 7.00 -22.53
CA PRO A 331 10.06 7.16 -22.68
C PRO A 331 10.63 8.48 -22.14
N ALA A 332 9.82 9.54 -22.09
CA ALA A 332 10.24 10.83 -21.53
C ALA A 332 10.41 10.82 -20.00
N THR A 333 9.81 9.86 -19.28
CA THR A 333 9.84 9.83 -17.82
C THR A 333 11.16 9.23 -17.33
N GLY A 334 12.02 10.04 -16.73
CA GLY A 334 13.35 9.63 -16.24
C GLY A 334 13.46 9.48 -14.73
N GLY A 335 12.43 9.86 -13.97
CA GLY A 335 12.45 9.76 -12.51
C GLY A 335 11.07 9.84 -11.88
N ILE A 336 10.98 9.38 -10.63
CA ILE A 336 9.77 9.42 -9.80
C ILE A 336 10.07 10.02 -8.42
N VAL A 337 9.15 10.86 -7.93
CA VAL A 337 9.09 11.38 -6.55
C VAL A 337 7.78 10.97 -5.89
#